data_AF-A0AAP2Z6I4-F1
#
_entry.id   AF-A0AAP2Z6I4-F1
#
_cell.length_a   1.000
_cell.length_b   1.000
_cell.length_c   1.000
_cell.angle_alpha   90.00
_cell.angle_beta   90.00
_cell.angle_gamma   90.00
#
_symmetry.space_group_name_H-M   'P 1'
#
loop_
_entity.id
_entity.type
_entity.pdbx_description
1 polymer ?
#
loop_
_entity_poly.entity_id
_entity_poly.type
_entity_poly.pdbx_seq_one_letter_code
_entity_poly.pdbx_strand_id
1 'polypeptide(L)'
;MSAPNEQRSSRIGVDTRLYFLIGVATIFGIGHHLDHIVRGNHVGWPLIPEVTVFTYTLLIYPIIVAGVYLTMTERVGVGYWSIVLGGILFAVVVTHFGPWATEPPQDVIEPYESVYLGYAAFGWLLGLVISLVTATTYSVYRWIVARGPSSFDT
;
A
#
# COMPACT_ATOMS: atom_id res chain seq x y z
N MET A 1 -13.14 -28.79 26.30
CA MET A 1 -12.61 -27.42 26.43
C MET A 1 -11.97 -27.04 25.10
N SER A 2 -12.73 -26.43 24.19
CA SER A 2 -12.33 -26.24 22.78
C SER A 2 -12.79 -24.87 22.23
N ALA A 3 -12.54 -23.79 22.97
CA ALA A 3 -12.83 -22.42 22.55
C ALA A 3 -11.63 -21.43 22.41
N PRO A 4 -10.36 -21.81 22.15
CA PRO A 4 -9.32 -20.80 21.91
C PRO A 4 -9.31 -20.21 20.48
N ASN A 5 -9.65 -21.00 19.46
CA ASN A 5 -9.34 -20.64 18.07
C ASN A 5 -10.34 -19.67 17.43
N GLU A 6 -11.64 -19.83 17.70
CA GLU A 6 -12.66 -18.94 17.10
C GLU A 6 -12.56 -17.50 17.64
N GLN A 7 -12.34 -17.34 18.95
CA GLN A 7 -12.08 -16.04 19.58
C GLN A 7 -10.75 -15.41 19.18
N ARG A 8 -9.79 -16.20 18.69
CA ARG A 8 -8.49 -15.69 18.25
C ARG A 8 -8.53 -15.25 16.79
N SER A 9 -9.24 -15.97 15.91
CA SER A 9 -9.44 -15.56 14.51
C SER A 9 -10.25 -14.25 14.40
N SER A 10 -11.19 -14.01 15.32
CA SER A 10 -11.95 -12.76 15.38
C SER A 10 -11.10 -11.56 15.82
N ARG A 11 -10.01 -11.78 16.60
CA ARG A 11 -9.12 -10.72 17.09
C ARG A 11 -8.13 -10.19 16.05
N ILE A 12 -7.79 -10.97 15.03
CA ILE A 12 -6.81 -10.53 14.01
C ILE A 12 -7.49 -9.63 12.98
N GLY A 13 -8.78 -9.80 12.71
CA GLY A 13 -9.58 -8.89 11.89
C GLY A 13 -9.16 -8.81 10.40
N VAL A 14 -8.16 -9.58 9.97
CA VAL A 14 -7.70 -9.70 8.58
C VAL A 14 -8.43 -10.86 7.93
N ASP A 15 -9.08 -10.62 6.79
CA ASP A 15 -9.76 -11.64 6.01
C ASP A 15 -9.24 -11.70 4.57
N THR A 16 -9.80 -12.63 3.78
CA THR A 16 -9.44 -12.81 2.37
C THR A 16 -9.63 -11.54 1.54
N ARG A 17 -10.61 -10.69 1.87
CA ARG A 17 -10.84 -9.43 1.17
C ARG A 17 -9.72 -8.44 1.42
N LEU A 18 -9.26 -8.30 2.66
CA LEU A 18 -8.12 -7.44 2.97
C LEU A 18 -6.83 -7.96 2.31
N TYR A 19 -6.59 -9.28 2.31
CA TYR A 19 -5.46 -9.86 1.57
C TYR A 19 -5.53 -9.57 0.07
N PHE A 20 -6.71 -9.69 -0.53
CA PHE A 20 -6.92 -9.37 -1.93
C PHE A 20 -6.60 -7.90 -2.22
N LEU A 21 -7.09 -6.97 -1.39
CA LEU A 21 -6.84 -5.53 -1.55
C LEU A 21 -5.34 -5.20 -1.39
N ILE A 22 -4.66 -5.81 -0.42
CA ILE A 22 -3.19 -5.69 -0.26
C ILE A 22 -2.49 -6.19 -1.52
N GLY A 23 -2.90 -7.34 -2.06
CA GLY A 23 -2.33 -7.91 -3.28
C GLY A 23 -2.51 -6.98 -4.49
N VAL A 24 -3.71 -6.45 -4.71
CA VAL A 24 -4.00 -5.49 -5.79
C VAL A 24 -3.13 -4.24 -5.65
N ALA A 25 -3.08 -3.62 -4.47
CA ALA A 25 -2.26 -2.44 -4.24
C ALA A 25 -0.76 -2.73 -4.44
N THR A 26 -0.31 -3.93 -4.06
CA THR A 26 1.08 -4.36 -4.29
C THR A 26 1.39 -4.47 -5.79
N ILE A 27 0.49 -5.05 -6.59
CA ILE A 27 0.66 -5.15 -8.05
C ILE A 27 0.74 -3.77 -8.69
N PHE A 28 -0.15 -2.86 -8.31
CA PHE A 28 -0.08 -1.47 -8.77
C PHE A 28 1.21 -0.80 -8.33
N GLY A 29 1.67 -1.03 -7.09
CA GLY A 29 2.91 -0.45 -6.57
C GLY A 29 4.15 -0.94 -7.33
N ILE A 30 4.20 -2.23 -7.66
CA ILE A 30 5.26 -2.82 -8.51
C ILE A 30 5.23 -2.20 -9.90
N GLY A 31 4.05 -2.15 -10.53
CA GLY A 31 3.90 -1.53 -11.85
C GLY A 31 4.30 -0.06 -11.86
N HIS A 32 3.99 0.68 -10.79
CA HIS A 32 4.43 2.06 -10.61
C HIS A 32 5.96 2.16 -10.52
N HIS A 33 6.62 1.33 -9.71
CA HIS A 33 8.10 1.31 -9.69
C HIS A 33 8.70 0.92 -11.04
N LEU A 34 8.09 -0.03 -11.75
CA LEU A 34 8.54 -0.39 -13.11
C LEU A 34 8.36 0.78 -14.08
N ASP A 35 7.29 1.56 -13.95
CA ASP A 35 7.10 2.79 -14.72
C ASP A 35 8.32 3.69 -14.57
N HIS A 36 8.75 4.05 -13.34
CA HIS A 36 9.96 4.85 -13.10
C HIS A 36 11.19 4.33 -13.87
N ILE A 37 11.38 3.01 -13.90
CA ILE A 37 12.50 2.38 -14.61
C ILE A 37 12.36 2.57 -16.13
N VAL A 38 11.15 2.39 -16.67
CA VAL A 38 10.86 2.54 -18.10
C VAL A 38 10.98 3.99 -18.54
N ARG A 39 10.43 4.95 -17.78
CA ARG A 39 10.52 6.39 -18.09
C ARG A 39 11.89 6.99 -17.79
N GLY A 40 12.73 6.31 -17.01
CA GLY A 40 14.12 6.67 -16.78
C GLY A 40 14.33 7.92 -15.90
N ASN A 41 13.29 8.46 -15.27
CA ASN A 41 13.38 9.55 -14.30
C ASN A 41 12.89 9.09 -12.92
N HIS A 42 13.34 9.80 -11.88
CA HIS A 42 12.99 9.51 -10.48
C HIS A 42 13.30 8.08 -10.02
N VAL A 43 14.33 7.47 -10.61
CA VAL A 43 14.91 6.23 -10.09
C VAL A 43 15.91 6.53 -8.98
N GLY A 44 16.39 5.49 -8.30
CA GLY A 44 17.44 5.60 -7.28
C GLY A 44 18.17 4.27 -7.16
N TRP A 45 19.00 4.16 -6.14
CA TRP A 45 19.61 2.89 -5.75
C TRP A 45 18.53 1.80 -5.60
N PRO A 46 18.76 0.58 -6.14
CA PRO A 46 20.03 0.05 -6.63
C PRO A 46 20.33 0.28 -8.12
N LEU A 47 19.52 1.06 -8.85
CA LEU A 47 19.71 1.27 -10.29
C LEU A 47 20.77 2.32 -10.60
N ILE A 48 20.81 3.38 -9.81
CA ILE A 48 21.83 4.44 -9.85
C ILE A 48 22.45 4.62 -8.45
N PRO A 49 23.63 5.23 -8.30
CA PRO A 49 24.28 5.41 -7.00
C PRO A 49 23.49 6.27 -5.99
N GLU A 50 22.61 7.14 -6.48
CA GLU A 50 21.86 8.11 -5.68
C GLU A 50 20.73 7.44 -4.90
N VAL A 51 20.62 7.76 -3.61
CA VAL A 51 19.48 7.37 -2.78
C VAL A 51 18.38 8.39 -2.95
N THR A 52 17.24 7.97 -3.49
CA THR A 52 16.08 8.83 -3.76
C THR A 52 14.81 8.29 -3.09
N VAL A 53 13.67 8.97 -3.27
CA VAL A 53 12.36 8.49 -2.78
C VAL A 53 12.05 7.09 -3.32
N PHE A 54 12.44 6.80 -4.56
CA PHE A 54 12.38 5.45 -5.14
C PHE A 54 13.08 4.42 -4.25
N THR A 55 14.31 4.69 -3.82
CA THR A 55 15.07 3.77 -2.96
C THR A 55 14.35 3.49 -1.63
N TYR A 56 13.85 4.53 -0.96
CA TYR A 56 13.15 4.36 0.31
C TYR A 56 11.84 3.59 0.14
N THR A 57 11.11 3.83 -0.96
CA THR A 57 9.82 3.18 -1.22
C THR A 57 9.95 1.72 -1.65
N LEU A 58 11.14 1.26 -2.10
CA LEU A 58 11.42 -0.18 -2.25
C LEU A 58 11.28 -0.96 -0.94
N LEU A 59 11.43 -0.33 0.23
CA LEU A 59 11.24 -0.98 1.53
C LEU A 59 9.80 -1.44 1.77
N ILE A 60 8.83 -0.92 1.02
CA ILE A 60 7.43 -1.32 1.12
C ILE A 60 7.28 -2.82 0.87
N TYR A 61 8.00 -3.40 -0.09
CA TYR A 61 7.89 -4.82 -0.44
C TYR A 61 8.33 -5.77 0.69
N PRO A 62 9.53 -5.65 1.28
CA PRO A 62 9.89 -6.47 2.43
C PRO A 62 8.99 -6.21 3.65
N ILE A 63 8.50 -4.98 3.84
CA ILE A 63 7.51 -4.67 4.89
C ILE A 63 6.21 -5.46 4.66
N ILE A 64 5.69 -5.49 3.43
CA ILE A 64 4.48 -6.25 3.09
C ILE A 64 4.71 -7.75 3.28
N VAL A 65 5.82 -8.30 2.81
CA VAL A 65 6.16 -9.72 2.99
C VAL A 65 6.24 -10.08 4.48
N ALA A 66 6.97 -9.28 5.27
CA ALA A 66 7.05 -9.46 6.71
C ALA A 66 5.66 -9.34 7.37
N GLY A 67 4.86 -8.36 6.97
CA GLY A 67 3.49 -8.16 7.43
C GLY A 67 2.60 -9.36 7.17
N VAL A 68 2.65 -9.94 5.97
CA VAL A 68 1.91 -11.16 5.62
C VAL A 68 2.36 -12.33 6.49
N TYR A 69 3.67 -12.56 6.61
CA TYR A 69 4.22 -13.61 7.47
C TYR A 69 3.80 -13.44 8.95
N LEU A 70 3.91 -12.23 9.49
CA LEU A 70 3.49 -11.92 10.85
C LEU A 70 1.98 -12.09 11.05
N THR A 71 1.17 -11.79 10.03
CA THR A 71 -0.28 -11.99 10.09
C THR A 71 -0.61 -13.49 10.07
N MET A 72 0.03 -14.27 9.19
CA MET A 72 -0.15 -15.73 9.08
C MET A 72 0.33 -16.47 10.34
N THR A 73 1.31 -15.92 11.05
CA THR A 73 1.80 -16.44 12.33
C THR A 73 1.09 -15.80 13.54
N GLU A 74 -0.03 -15.11 13.31
CA GLU A 74 -0.90 -14.53 14.34
C GLU A 74 -0.24 -13.46 15.24
N ARG A 75 0.87 -12.86 14.79
CA ARG A 75 1.64 -11.86 15.56
C ARG A 75 1.14 -10.44 15.35
N VAL A 76 0.53 -10.14 14.21
CA VAL A 76 -0.07 -8.83 13.90
C VAL A 76 -1.44 -9.03 13.26
N GLY A 77 -2.27 -8.00 13.31
CA GLY A 77 -3.62 -8.02 12.74
C GLY A 77 -3.97 -6.73 12.01
N VAL A 78 -5.27 -6.45 11.88
CA VAL A 78 -5.80 -5.36 11.06
C VAL A 78 -5.28 -3.96 11.44
N GLY A 79 -4.93 -3.73 12.70
CA GLY A 79 -4.32 -2.47 13.14
C GLY A 79 -2.94 -2.23 12.52
N TYR A 80 -2.12 -3.27 12.38
CA TYR A 80 -0.82 -3.19 11.69
C TYR A 80 -1.03 -2.80 10.22
N TRP A 81 -1.95 -3.48 9.53
CA TRP A 81 -2.25 -3.19 8.13
C TRP A 81 -2.82 -1.79 7.93
N SER A 82 -3.61 -1.27 8.88
CA SER A 82 -4.12 0.10 8.82
C SER A 82 -3.01 1.14 8.87
N ILE A 83 -2.00 0.92 9.72
CA ILE A 83 -0.83 1.81 9.80
C ILE A 83 0.03 1.70 8.55
N VAL A 84 0.34 0.47 8.11
CA VAL A 84 1.20 0.25 6.93
C VAL A 84 0.56 0.80 5.66
N LEU A 85 -0.70 0.45 5.37
CA LEU A 85 -1.40 0.91 4.18
C LEU A 85 -1.62 2.43 4.20
N GLY A 86 -1.99 2.99 5.36
CA GLY A 86 -2.12 4.43 5.53
C GLY A 86 -0.80 5.19 5.33
N GLY A 87 0.31 4.63 5.82
CA GLY A 87 1.65 5.18 5.61
C GLY A 87 2.08 5.14 4.14
N ILE A 88 1.81 4.04 3.44
CA ILE A 88 2.09 3.91 2.00
C ILE A 88 1.24 4.91 1.21
N LEU A 89 -0.07 5.00 1.49
CA LEU A 89 -0.96 5.96 0.86
C LEU A 89 -0.46 7.39 1.07
N PHE A 90 -0.09 7.75 2.30
CA PHE A 90 0.45 9.06 2.62
C PHE A 90 1.72 9.36 1.82
N ALA A 91 2.67 8.42 1.77
CA ALA A 91 3.90 8.59 1.00
C ALA A 91 3.61 8.82 -0.50
N VAL A 92 2.78 7.98 -1.13
CA VAL A 92 2.40 8.13 -2.54
C VAL A 92 1.72 9.48 -2.78
N VAL A 93 0.79 9.89 -1.91
CA VAL A 93 0.06 11.14 -2.08
C VAL A 93 0.98 12.35 -1.96
N VAL A 94 1.86 12.41 -0.96
CA VAL A 94 2.77 13.55 -0.76
C VAL A 94 3.84 13.62 -1.84
N THR A 95 4.31 12.49 -2.36
CA THR A 95 5.30 12.45 -3.44
C THR A 95 4.72 12.99 -4.76
N HIS A 96 3.45 12.66 -5.07
CA HIS A 96 2.88 12.94 -6.40
C HIS A 96 1.86 14.09 -6.45
N PHE A 97 1.27 14.48 -5.32
CA PHE A 97 0.16 15.43 -5.30
C PHE A 97 0.35 16.54 -4.29
N GLY A 98 -0.23 17.71 -4.61
CA GLY A 98 -0.18 18.89 -3.76
C GLY A 98 1.08 19.74 -3.97
N PRO A 99 1.24 20.81 -3.16
CA PRO A 99 2.26 21.83 -3.39
C PRO A 99 3.69 21.38 -3.05
N TRP A 100 3.86 20.22 -2.41
CA TRP A 100 5.15 19.65 -2.03
C TRP A 100 5.53 18.40 -2.82
N ALA A 101 4.78 18.11 -3.90
CA ALA A 101 5.06 16.97 -4.75
C ALA A 101 6.48 17.06 -5.30
N THR A 102 7.28 16.03 -5.05
CA THR A 102 8.62 15.87 -5.64
C THR A 102 8.55 15.24 -7.02
N GLU A 103 7.44 14.59 -7.35
CA GLU A 103 7.16 13.94 -8.63
C GLU A 103 5.74 14.25 -9.10
N PRO A 104 5.43 15.51 -9.44
CA PRO A 104 4.10 15.92 -9.85
C PRO A 104 3.62 15.15 -11.10
N PRO A 105 2.30 15.16 -11.41
CA PRO A 105 1.75 14.37 -12.52
C PRO A 105 2.42 14.62 -13.88
N GLN A 106 2.90 15.84 -14.12
CA GLN A 106 3.65 16.19 -15.33
C GLN A 106 4.91 15.32 -15.49
N ASP A 107 5.62 15.04 -14.40
CA ASP A 107 6.85 14.24 -14.39
C ASP A 107 6.60 12.75 -14.67
N VAL A 108 5.34 12.30 -14.59
CA VAL A 108 4.90 10.96 -14.98
C VAL A 108 4.47 10.93 -16.45
N ILE A 109 3.85 11.99 -16.95
CA ILE A 109 3.26 12.03 -18.30
C ILE A 109 4.29 12.43 -19.37
N GLU A 110 5.00 13.53 -19.14
CA GLU A 110 5.86 14.19 -20.15
C GLU A 110 7.10 13.40 -20.60
N PRO A 111 7.72 12.53 -19.78
CA PRO A 111 8.89 11.77 -20.22
C PRO A 111 8.62 10.79 -21.37
N TYR A 112 7.37 10.41 -21.60
CA TYR A 112 7.00 9.49 -22.67
C TYR A 112 6.91 10.20 -24.02
N GLU A 113 7.54 9.63 -25.05
CA GLU A 113 7.41 10.13 -26.43
C GLU A 113 5.95 10.12 -26.94
N SER A 114 5.17 9.14 -26.47
CA SER A 114 3.75 9.02 -26.78
C SER A 114 2.92 9.56 -25.62
N VAL A 115 2.11 10.59 -25.90
CA VAL A 115 1.15 11.16 -24.94
C VAL A 115 0.18 10.11 -24.37
N TYR A 116 -0.18 9.09 -25.17
CA TYR A 116 -1.06 8.02 -24.72
C TYR A 116 -0.38 7.12 -23.67
N LEU A 117 0.94 6.88 -23.80
CA LEU A 117 1.70 6.13 -22.80
C LEU A 117 1.86 6.95 -21.52
N GLY A 118 2.10 8.26 -21.63
CA GLY A 118 2.14 9.15 -20.47
C GLY A 118 0.82 9.16 -19.68
N TYR A 119 -0.32 9.27 -20.36
CA TYR A 119 -1.62 9.17 -19.69
C TYR A 119 -1.94 7.77 -19.17
N ALA A 120 -1.44 6.71 -19.81
CA ALA A 120 -1.57 5.35 -19.30
C ALA A 120 -0.79 5.16 -17.99
N ALA A 121 0.45 5.66 -17.92
CA ALA A 121 1.27 5.66 -16.70
C ALA A 121 0.60 6.46 -15.58
N PHE A 122 0.10 7.66 -15.89
CA PHE A 122 -0.65 8.45 -14.92
C PHE A 122 -1.94 7.75 -14.46
N GLY A 123 -2.66 7.09 -15.36
CA GLY A 123 -3.82 6.25 -15.03
C GLY A 123 -3.46 5.09 -14.11
N TRP A 124 -2.27 4.49 -14.28
CA TRP A 124 -1.75 3.45 -13.40
C TRP A 124 -1.46 3.99 -11.99
N LEU A 125 -0.85 5.18 -11.87
CA LEU A 125 -0.66 5.87 -10.59
C LEU A 125 -2.00 6.17 -9.90
N LEU A 126 -3.02 6.62 -10.64
CA LEU A 126 -4.36 6.81 -10.08
C LEU A 126 -4.97 5.49 -9.60
N GLY A 127 -4.78 4.40 -10.35
CA GLY A 127 -5.17 3.05 -9.93
C GLY A 127 -4.48 2.61 -8.64
N LEU A 128 -3.19 2.90 -8.49
CA LEU A 128 -2.44 2.69 -7.26
C LEU A 128 -3.07 3.45 -6.09
N VAL A 129 -3.31 4.75 -6.23
CA VAL A 129 -3.93 5.58 -5.19
C VAL A 129 -5.31 5.05 -4.80
N ILE A 130 -6.17 4.77 -5.79
CA ILE A 130 -7.52 4.23 -5.53
C ILE A 130 -7.46 2.90 -4.78
N SER A 131 -6.56 2.00 -5.19
CA SER A 131 -6.38 0.71 -4.52
C SER A 131 -5.92 0.87 -3.07
N LEU A 132 -4.98 1.79 -2.80
CA LEU A 132 -4.48 2.09 -1.46
C LEU A 132 -5.52 2.77 -0.58
N VAL A 133 -6.29 3.72 -1.12
CA VAL A 133 -7.43 4.33 -0.41
C VAL A 133 -8.43 3.23 -0.02
N THR A 134 -8.82 2.38 -0.98
CA THR A 134 -9.78 1.30 -0.74
C THR A 134 -9.28 0.34 0.33
N ALA A 135 -8.02 -0.11 0.23
CA ALA A 135 -7.40 -1.02 1.19
C ALA A 135 -7.30 -0.41 2.59
N THR A 136 -6.86 0.85 2.68
CA THR A 136 -6.70 1.58 3.95
C THR A 136 -8.04 1.83 4.62
N THR A 137 -9.04 2.32 3.89
CA THR A 137 -10.39 2.54 4.43
C THR A 137 -10.99 1.22 4.90
N TYR A 138 -10.83 0.14 4.12
CA TYR A 138 -11.32 -1.17 4.50
C TYR A 138 -10.64 -1.70 5.77
N SER A 139 -9.31 -1.59 5.88
CA SER A 139 -8.57 -2.03 7.06
C SER A 139 -8.95 -1.20 8.29
N VAL A 140 -9.08 0.12 8.16
CA VAL A 140 -9.50 1.00 9.28
C VAL A 140 -10.91 0.66 9.72
N TYR A 141 -11.85 0.47 8.80
CA TYR A 141 -13.21 0.02 9.12
C TYR A 141 -13.19 -1.29 9.93
N ARG A 142 -12.42 -2.29 9.46
CA ARG A 142 -12.27 -3.57 10.14
C ARG A 142 -11.61 -3.44 11.50
N TRP A 143 -10.67 -2.52 11.65
CA TRP A 143 -10.02 -2.22 12.93
C TRP A 143 -10.97 -1.61 13.94
N ILE A 144 -11.84 -0.69 13.51
CA ILE A 144 -12.88 -0.08 14.35
C ILE A 144 -13.90 -1.14 14.78
N VAL A 145 -14.40 -1.96 13.84
CA VAL A 145 -15.36 -3.02 14.13
C VAL A 145 -14.78 -4.05 15.11
N ALA A 146 -13.51 -4.45 14.94
CA ALA A 146 -12.84 -5.38 15.83
C ALA A 146 -12.60 -4.83 17.25
N ARG A 147 -12.66 -3.50 17.44
CA ARG A 147 -12.52 -2.81 18.73
C ARG A 147 -13.85 -2.46 19.40
N GLY A 148 -14.99 -2.75 18.78
CA GLY A 148 -16.31 -2.48 19.35
C GLY A 148 -16.53 -3.23 20.67
N PRO A 149 -17.39 -2.73 21.59
CA PRO A 149 -17.67 -3.39 22.85
C PRO A 149 -18.21 -4.81 22.65
N SER A 150 -17.65 -5.79 23.36
CA SER A 150 -18.25 -7.12 23.47
C SER A 150 -19.56 -7.01 24.27
N SER A 151 -20.69 -7.35 23.66
CA SER A 151 -22.03 -7.31 24.27
C SER A 151 -22.27 -8.43 25.30
N PHE A 152 -21.28 -8.74 26.14
CA PHE A 152 -21.33 -9.84 27.13
C PHE A 152 -20.92 -9.41 28.54
N ASP A 153 -21.32 -8.21 28.96
CA ASP A 153 -21.23 -7.74 30.35
C ASP A 153 -22.59 -7.13 30.81
N THR A 154 -23.66 -7.91 30.71
CA THR A 154 -24.93 -7.70 31.45
C THR A 154 -25.49 -9.02 31.94
#